data_AF-A0A382WZ89-F1
#
_entry.id   AF-A0A382WZ89-F1
#
_cell.length_a   1.000
_cell.length_b   1.000
_cell.length_c   1.000
_cell.angle_alpha   90.00
_cell.angle_beta   90.00
_cell.angle_gamma   90.00
#
_symmetry.space_group_name_H-M   'P 1'
#
loop_
_entity.id
_entity.type
_entity.pdbx_description
1 polymer ?
#
loop_
_entity_poly.entity_id
_entity_poly.type
_entity_poly.pdbx_seq_one_letter_code
_entity_poly.pdbx_strand_id
1 'polypeptide(L)' 'GHPLRKDFPMIGEVEMRYDEELGRVVYEPVSIEPNVNVPRVIRK' A
#
# COMPACT_ATOMS: atom_id res chain seq x y z
N GLY A 1 10.90 -0.77 -7.69
CA GLY A 1 12.00 -0.61 -6.70
C GLY A 1 12.80 -1.89 -6.54
N HIS A 2 13.53 -2.04 -5.41
CA HIS A 2 14.24 -3.26 -5.04
C HIS A 2 13.57 -3.86 -3.79
N PRO A 3 12.65 -4.84 -3.95
CA PRO A 3 11.70 -5.23 -2.88
C PRO A 3 12.34 -5.77 -1.60
N LEU A 4 13.57 -6.29 -1.66
CA LEU A 4 14.23 -6.93 -0.52
C LEU A 4 15.08 -5.96 0.33
N ARG A 5 14.89 -4.64 0.16
CA ARG A 5 15.52 -3.65 1.03
C ARG A 5 14.76 -3.51 2.34
N LYS A 6 15.47 -3.24 3.44
CA LYS A 6 14.88 -3.10 4.78
C LYS A 6 13.96 -1.88 4.92
N ASP A 7 14.18 -0.87 4.10
CA ASP A 7 13.36 0.35 4.03
C ASP A 7 12.19 0.23 3.04
N PHE A 8 12.08 -0.90 2.32
CA PHE A 8 10.99 -1.11 1.37
C PHE A 8 9.71 -1.50 2.12
N PRO A 9 8.56 -0.86 1.83
CA PRO A 9 7.30 -1.19 2.47
C PRO A 9 6.84 -2.59 2.06
N MET A 10 6.39 -3.40 3.03
CA MET A 10 5.88 -4.76 2.78
C MET A 10 4.68 -4.80 1.81
N ILE A 11 3.84 -3.77 1.86
CA ILE A 11 2.66 -3.62 0.99
C ILE A 11 3.01 -3.14 -0.43
N GLY A 12 4.26 -2.74 -0.67
CA GLY A 12 4.66 -2.11 -1.92
C GLY A 12 4.22 -0.64 -2.04
N GLU A 13 4.55 -0.03 -3.18
CA GLU A 13 4.23 1.37 -3.47
C GLU A 13 2.94 1.51 -4.30
N VAL A 14 2.55 0.45 -5.00
CA VAL A 14 1.52 0.46 -6.04
C VAL A 14 0.68 -0.82 -5.93
N GLU A 15 -0.64 -0.67 -6.01
CA GLU A 15 -1.60 -1.75 -6.07
C GLU A 15 -2.16 -1.94 -7.48
N MET A 16 -2.69 -3.13 -7.73
CA MET A 16 -3.19 -3.54 -9.03
C MET A 16 -4.68 -3.83 -8.92
N ARG A 17 -5.52 -3.07 -9.64
CA ARG A 17 -6.97 -3.33 -9.74
C ARG A 17 -7.41 -3.49 -11.19
N TYR A 18 -8.54 -4.15 -11.38
CA TYR A 18 -9.21 -4.15 -12.68
C TYR A 18 -10.11 -2.92 -12.81
N ASP A 19 -10.00 -2.20 -13.92
CA ASP A 19 -10.84 -1.06 -14.26
C ASP A 19 -11.80 -1.47 -15.37
N GLU A 20 -13.10 -1.50 -15.06
CA GLU A 20 -14.15 -1.93 -15.99
C GLU A 20 -14.37 -0.95 -17.14
N GLU A 21 -14.16 0.36 -16.92
CA GLU A 21 -14.31 1.38 -17.96
C GLU A 21 -13.19 1.29 -19.00
N LEU A 22 -11.98 0.99 -18.54
CA LEU A 22 -10.81 0.82 -19.40
C LEU A 22 -10.63 -0.63 -19.89
N GLY A 23 -11.41 -1.57 -19.36
CA GLY A 23 -11.36 -3.00 -19.69
C GLY A 23 -10.00 -3.65 -19.45
N ARG A 24 -9.24 -3.17 -18.45
CA ARG A 24 -7.87 -3.64 -18.20
C ARG A 24 -7.46 -3.53 -16.76
N VAL A 25 -6.36 -4.19 -16.45
CA VAL A 25 -5.67 -4.07 -15.18
C VAL A 25 -4.88 -2.75 -15.14
N VAL A 26 -5.08 -1.97 -14.08
CA VAL A 26 -4.42 -0.68 -13.84
C VAL A 26 -3.59 -0.75 -12.57
N TYR A 27 -2.54 0.07 -12.54
CA TYR A 27 -1.61 0.22 -11.43
C TYR A 27 -1.83 1.60 -10.79
N GLU A 28 -2.10 1.64 -9.49
CA GLU A 28 -2.38 2.88 -8.77
C GLU A 28 -1.69 2.91 -7.40
N PRO A 29 -1.49 4.09 -6.77
CA PRO A 29 -0.87 4.17 -5.45
C PRO A 29 -1.62 3.34 -4.42
N VAL A 30 -0.89 2.64 -3.56
CA VAL A 30 -1.51 1.79 -2.53
C VAL A 30 -2.39 2.61 -1.59
N SER A 31 -3.61 2.16 -1.35
CA SER A 31 -4.59 2.87 -0.50
C SER A 31 -4.55 2.43 0.97
N ILE A 32 -3.84 1.34 1.27
CA ILE A 32 -3.81 0.69 2.57
C ILE A 32 -2.82 1.40 3.51
N GLU A 33 -3.29 1.79 4.70
CA GLU A 33 -2.43 2.31 5.75
C GLU A 33 -1.61 1.18 6.40
N PRO A 34 -0.30 1.38 6.65
CA PRO A 34 0.52 0.40 7.34
C PRO A 34 0.03 0.15 8.76
N ASN A 35 -0.26 -1.11 9.09
CA ASN A 35 -0.55 -1.49 10.47
C ASN A 35 0.75 -1.55 11.28
N VAL A 36 0.97 -0.53 12.11
CA VAL A 36 2.11 -0.45 13.01
C VAL A 36 1.73 -1.01 14.38
N ASN A 37 2.51 -1.95 14.91
CA ASN A 37 2.29 -2.56 16.24
C ASN A 37 2.63 -1.60 17.41
N VAL A 38 2.59 -0.29 17.18
CA VAL A 38 2.77 0.70 18.23
C VAL A 38 1.40 1.06 18.83
N PRO A 39 1.24 1.03 20.15
CA PRO A 39 -0.01 1.41 20.78
C PRO A 39 -0.32 2.87 20.48
N ARG A 40 -1.51 3.14 19.93
CA ARG A 40 -1.96 4.50 19.62
C ARG A 40 -2.37 5.21 20.91
N VAL A 41 -1.53 6.14 21.39
CA VAL A 41 -1.84 6.93 22.60
C VAL A 41 -2.83 8.03 22.25
N ILE A 42 -4.10 7.87 22.63
CA ILE A 42 -5.13 8.91 22.50
C ILE A 42 -5.22 9.66 23.84
N ARG A 43 -4.91 10.95 23.85
CA ARG A 43 -5.14 11.83 25.02
C ARG A 43 -6.44 12.60 24.77
N LYS A 44 -7.39 12.51 25.72
CA LYS A 44 -8.65 13.26 25.72
C LYS A 44 -8.48 14.56 26.52
#